data_AF-A0A822EXW2-F1
#
_entry.id   AF-A0A822EXW2-F1
#
_cell.length_a   1.000
_cell.length_b   1.000
_cell.length_c   1.000
_cell.angle_alpha   90.00
_cell.angle_beta   90.00
_cell.angle_gamma   90.00
#
_symmetry.space_group_name_H-M   'P 1'
#
loop_
_entity.id
_entity.type
_entity.pdbx_description
1 polymer ?
#
loop_
_entity_poly.entity_id
_entity_poly.type
_entity_poly.pdbx_seq_one_letter_code
_entity_poly.pdbx_strand_id
1 'polypeptide(L)'
;MMDSTGKISLWVGKRQASIDIYVDWCNNSLGPFFDLDMDNVWNRSMVPLITWEITDCNHTAEDDPGITKRINNNTYDPYINQFGDRLKKWLAGPDGIYGTNDDRRAFVRLGMKFNEIA
;
A
#
# COMPACT_ATOMS: atom_id res chain seq x y z
N MET A 1 10.53 -2.30 2.82
CA MET A 1 11.96 -2.56 2.53
C MET A 1 12.06 -3.25 1.17
N MET A 2 12.39 -2.52 0.09
CA MET A 2 12.68 -3.13 -1.21
C MET A 2 13.84 -4.12 -1.07
N ASP A 3 13.91 -5.14 -1.93
CA ASP A 3 15.23 -5.47 -2.49
C ASP A 3 15.68 -4.28 -3.32
N SER A 4 16.17 -3.23 -2.66
CA SER A 4 16.64 -2.00 -3.31
C SER A 4 17.89 -2.26 -4.17
N THR A 5 18.35 -3.50 -4.25
CA THR A 5 19.66 -3.89 -4.80
C THR A 5 19.63 -5.05 -5.80
N GLY A 6 18.47 -5.63 -6.12
CA GLY A 6 18.38 -6.84 -6.94
C GLY A 6 19.09 -8.07 -6.36
N LYS A 7 19.51 -8.05 -5.08
CA LYS A 7 20.44 -9.04 -4.52
C LYS A 7 19.89 -10.46 -4.60
N ILE A 8 18.65 -10.71 -4.19
CA ILE A 8 18.16 -12.10 -4.26
C ILE A 8 17.93 -12.56 -5.69
N SER A 9 17.52 -11.65 -6.57
CA SER A 9 17.37 -11.96 -7.99
C SER A 9 18.70 -12.23 -8.70
N LEU A 10 19.78 -11.56 -8.26
CA LEU A 10 21.15 -11.82 -8.71
C LEU A 10 21.66 -13.18 -8.25
N TRP A 11 21.31 -13.60 -7.03
CA TRP A 11 21.70 -14.91 -6.49
C TRP A 11 20.91 -16.07 -7.10
N VAL A 12 19.60 -15.91 -7.31
CA VAL A 12 18.71 -16.99 -7.80
C VAL A 12 18.61 -16.99 -9.33
N GLY A 13 19.01 -15.91 -10.00
CA GLY A 13 18.85 -15.72 -11.44
C GLY A 13 17.38 -15.55 -11.88
N LYS A 14 16.48 -15.26 -10.93
CA LYS A 14 15.03 -15.09 -11.17
C LYS A 14 14.49 -13.89 -10.40
N ARG A 15 13.52 -13.21 -10.99
CA ARG A 15 12.75 -12.16 -10.32
C ARG A 15 11.62 -12.76 -9.48
N GLN A 16 11.26 -12.08 -8.41
CA GLN A 16 10.12 -12.45 -7.58
C GLN A 16 8.82 -12.31 -8.38
N ALA A 17 7.84 -13.18 -8.12
CA ALA A 17 6.52 -13.06 -8.73
C ALA A 17 5.65 -12.00 -8.03
N SER A 18 5.91 -11.78 -6.74
CA SER A 18 5.24 -10.78 -5.92
C SER A 18 6.22 -10.11 -4.98
N ILE A 19 5.86 -8.94 -4.48
CA ILE A 19 6.66 -8.18 -3.52
C ILE A 19 5.77 -7.48 -2.51
N ASP A 20 6.19 -7.52 -1.25
CA ASP A 20 5.55 -6.79 -0.17
C ASP A 20 5.95 -5.31 -0.24
N ILE A 21 4.94 -4.44 -0.28
CA ILE A 21 5.11 -2.99 -0.29
C ILE A 21 4.31 -2.38 0.85
N TYR A 22 4.84 -1.31 1.42
CA TYR A 22 4.28 -0.67 2.60
C TYR A 22 3.77 0.70 2.22
N VAL A 23 2.61 1.05 2.75
CA VAL A 23 2.04 2.39 2.62
C VAL A 23 1.65 2.89 4.00
N ASP A 24 2.15 4.07 4.33
CA ASP A 24 1.79 4.78 5.55
C ASP A 24 0.45 5.54 5.37
N TRP A 25 -0.09 6.08 6.45
CA TRP A 25 -1.38 6.80 6.42
C TRP A 25 -1.21 8.32 6.25
N CYS A 26 -0.13 8.75 5.60
CA CYS A 26 0.17 10.16 5.39
C CYS A 26 -0.31 10.63 4.01
N ASN A 27 -1.07 11.73 3.96
CA ASN A 27 -1.61 12.25 2.70
C ASN A 27 -0.52 12.62 1.66
N ASN A 28 0.67 12.99 2.11
CA ASN A 28 1.80 13.34 1.26
C ASN A 28 2.52 12.14 0.64
N SER A 29 2.39 10.93 1.20
CA SER A 29 3.01 9.71 0.67
C SER A 29 2.14 9.00 -0.36
N LEU A 30 0.81 9.19 -0.28
CA LEU A 30 -0.17 8.43 -1.05
C LEU A 30 -0.03 8.62 -2.57
N GLY A 31 0.34 9.81 -3.04
CA GLY A 31 0.62 10.05 -4.46
C GLY A 31 1.83 9.25 -4.97
N PRO A 32 3.02 9.52 -4.42
CA PRO A 32 4.23 8.76 -4.73
C PRO A 32 4.08 7.24 -4.62
N PHE A 33 3.31 6.74 -3.66
CA PHE A 33 3.05 5.31 -3.51
C PHE A 33 2.45 4.67 -4.78
N PHE A 34 1.43 5.29 -5.38
CA PHE A 34 0.85 4.76 -6.62
C PHE A 34 1.75 5.00 -7.84
N ASP A 35 2.28 6.22 -7.96
CA ASP A 35 2.98 6.65 -9.18
C ASP A 35 4.40 6.08 -9.30
N LEU A 36 5.08 5.86 -8.16
CA LEU A 36 6.47 5.40 -8.13
C LEU A 36 6.60 3.95 -7.69
N ASP A 37 5.91 3.53 -6.63
CA ASP A 37 6.09 2.19 -6.09
C ASP A 37 5.25 1.16 -6.85
N MET A 38 3.93 1.36 -6.88
CA MET A 38 2.99 0.43 -7.50
C MET A 38 3.26 0.24 -9.00
N ASP A 39 3.45 1.34 -9.73
CA ASP A 39 3.77 1.29 -11.17
C ASP A 39 5.12 0.62 -11.44
N ASN A 40 6.15 0.88 -10.64
CA ASN A 40 7.45 0.23 -10.80
C ASN A 40 7.37 -1.28 -10.52
N VAL A 41 6.59 -1.72 -9.54
CA VAL A 41 6.34 -3.14 -9.26
C VAL A 41 5.66 -3.80 -10.46
N TRP A 42 4.58 -3.20 -10.96
CA TRP A 42 3.82 -3.74 -12.10
C TRP A 42 4.65 -3.78 -13.38
N ASN A 43 5.38 -2.71 -13.69
CA ASN A 43 6.25 -2.63 -14.87
C ASN A 43 7.41 -3.63 -14.85
N ARG A 44 7.75 -4.18 -13.68
CA ARG A 44 8.71 -5.27 -13.51
C ARG A 44 8.07 -6.66 -13.57
N SER A 45 6.79 -6.74 -13.94
CA SER A 45 5.99 -7.98 -14.01
C SER A 45 5.83 -8.68 -12.66
N MET A 46 5.74 -7.90 -11.59
CA MET A 46 5.49 -8.40 -10.24
C MET A 46 4.09 -7.98 -9.78
N VAL A 47 3.47 -8.79 -8.94
CA VAL A 47 2.18 -8.46 -8.29
C VAL A 47 2.45 -7.85 -6.92
N PRO A 48 2.04 -6.59 -6.65
CA PRO A 48 2.20 -5.98 -5.33
C PRO A 48 1.33 -6.66 -4.27
N LEU A 49 1.91 -6.91 -3.10
CA LEU A 49 1.21 -7.17 -1.85
C LEU A 49 1.26 -5.87 -1.02
N ILE A 50 0.14 -5.16 -0.94
CA ILE A 50 0.03 -3.88 -0.25
C ILE A 50 -0.21 -4.14 1.23
N THR A 51 0.71 -3.66 2.06
CA THR A 51 0.62 -3.71 3.53
C THR A 51 0.45 -2.32 4.09
N TRP A 52 -0.59 -2.12 4.90
CA TRP A 52 -0.79 -0.88 5.63
C TRP A 52 0.12 -0.82 6.86
N GLU A 53 0.92 0.24 6.92
CA GLU A 53 1.70 0.61 8.09
C GLU A 53 1.04 1.82 8.72
N ILE A 54 0.23 1.59 9.76
CA ILE A 54 -0.53 2.65 10.40
C ILE A 54 0.43 3.47 11.28
N THR A 55 1.08 4.44 10.66
CA THR A 55 1.86 5.47 11.36
C THR A 55 0.97 6.70 11.51
N ASP A 56 0.86 7.23 12.73
CA ASP A 56 0.29 8.58 12.89
C ASP A 56 1.33 9.60 12.43
N CYS A 57 1.01 10.31 11.35
CA CYS A 57 1.88 11.28 10.72
C CYS A 57 2.00 12.59 11.52
N ASN A 58 1.08 12.83 12.46
CA ASN A 58 0.93 14.12 13.15
C ASN A 58 0.89 14.01 14.69
N HIS A 59 0.94 12.80 15.26
CA HIS A 59 0.93 12.62 16.71
C HIS A 59 2.11 11.77 17.18
N THR A 60 2.67 12.14 18.32
CA THR A 60 3.55 11.26 19.08
C THR A 60 2.70 10.23 19.82
N ALA A 61 3.31 9.12 20.24
CA ALA A 61 2.63 8.10 21.03
C ALA A 61 2.05 8.65 22.35
N GLU A 62 2.58 9.77 22.85
CA GLU A 62 2.17 10.41 24.11
C GLU A 62 0.82 11.14 23.99
N ASP A 63 0.45 11.59 22.78
CA ASP A 63 -0.78 12.35 22.51
C ASP A 63 -1.83 11.56 21.72
N ASP A 64 -1.68 10.24 21.61
CA ASP A 64 -2.60 9.40 20.84
C ASP A 64 -3.97 9.24 21.58
N PRO A 65 -5.09 9.76 21.03
CA PRO A 65 -6.43 9.55 21.61
C PRO A 65 -6.90 8.09 21.62
N GLY A 66 -6.20 7.17 20.94
CA GLY A 66 -6.52 5.75 20.82
C GLY A 66 -7.50 5.44 19.69
N ILE A 67 -7.45 4.20 19.18
CA ILE A 67 -8.16 3.80 17.96
C ILE A 67 -9.69 3.97 18.05
N THR A 68 -10.32 3.71 19.20
CA THR A 68 -11.77 3.87 19.36
C THR A 68 -12.23 5.32 19.17
N LYS A 69 -11.48 6.30 19.71
CA LYS A 69 -11.80 7.72 19.49
C LYS A 69 -11.61 8.13 18.04
N ARG A 70 -10.57 7.60 17.38
CA ARG A 70 -10.30 7.86 15.95
C ARG A 70 -11.40 7.31 15.04
N ILE A 71 -11.89 6.10 15.34
CA ILE A 71 -13.04 5.50 14.64
C ILE A 71 -14.30 6.34 14.85
N ASN A 72 -14.63 6.68 16.10
CA ASN A 72 -15.84 7.46 16.41
C ASN A 72 -15.84 8.86 15.78
N ASN A 73 -14.65 9.42 15.56
CA ASN A 73 -14.47 10.74 14.94
C ASN A 73 -14.23 10.65 13.43
N ASN A 74 -14.30 9.46 12.81
CA ASN A 74 -14.02 9.25 11.39
C ASN A 74 -12.66 9.83 10.95
N THR A 75 -11.66 9.81 11.85
CA THR A 75 -10.39 10.54 11.69
C THR A 75 -9.66 10.18 10.40
N TYR A 76 -9.77 8.93 9.96
CA TYR A 76 -9.07 8.43 8.77
C TYR A 76 -9.99 8.02 7.62
N ASP A 77 -11.30 8.20 7.74
CA ASP A 77 -12.25 7.90 6.66
C ASP A 77 -11.90 8.63 5.35
N PRO A 78 -11.51 9.93 5.37
CA PRO A 78 -11.09 10.61 4.15
C PRO A 78 -9.87 9.96 3.49
N TYR A 79 -8.90 9.52 4.29
CA TYR A 79 -7.71 8.83 3.78
C TYR A 79 -8.08 7.47 3.18
N ILE A 80 -8.88 6.65 3.89
CA ILE A 80 -9.31 5.32 3.44
C ILE A 80 -10.08 5.43 2.11
N ASN A 81 -10.99 6.41 2.00
CA ASN A 81 -11.73 6.67 0.76
C ASN A 81 -10.79 7.07 -0.38
N GLN A 82 -9.86 8.00 -0.12
CA GLN A 82 -8.90 8.44 -1.14
C GLN A 82 -7.98 7.30 -1.59
N PHE A 83 -7.51 6.47 -0.65
CA PHE A 83 -6.73 5.27 -0.95
C PHE A 83 -7.53 4.31 -1.83
N GLY A 84 -8.79 4.05 -1.48
CA GLY A 84 -9.70 3.19 -2.24
C GLY A 84 -9.94 3.69 -3.67
N ASP A 85 -10.20 4.99 -3.84
CA ASP A 85 -10.40 5.62 -5.15
C ASP A 85 -9.16 5.52 -6.03
N ARG A 86 -7.98 5.79 -5.47
CA ARG A 86 -6.71 5.67 -6.18
C ARG A 86 -6.40 4.22 -6.52
N LEU A 87 -6.64 3.29 -5.61
CA LEU A 87 -6.44 1.85 -5.87
C LEU A 87 -7.36 1.38 -6.98
N LYS A 88 -8.64 1.77 -6.97
CA LYS A 88 -9.58 1.43 -8.05
C LYS A 88 -9.10 1.95 -9.41
N LYS A 89 -8.65 3.21 -9.46
CA LYS A 89 -8.09 3.80 -10.68
C LYS A 89 -6.83 3.07 -11.15
N TRP A 90 -5.95 2.71 -10.22
CA TRP A 90 -4.73 1.98 -10.55
C TRP A 90 -5.02 0.56 -11.05
N LEU A 91 -5.98 -0.14 -10.44
CA LEU A 91 -6.40 -1.48 -10.83
C LEU A 91 -7.05 -1.50 -12.21
N ALA A 92 -7.76 -0.44 -12.61
CA ALA A 92 -8.38 -0.30 -13.92
C ALA A 92 -7.38 -0.17 -15.09
N GLY A 93 -6.07 -0.30 -14.84
CA GLY A 93 -5.07 -0.40 -15.90
C GLY A 93 -4.88 0.87 -16.74
N PRO A 94 -4.08 0.76 -17.81
CA PRO A 94 -3.85 1.84 -18.77
C PRO A 94 -5.10 2.39 -19.47
N ASP A 95 -6.13 1.57 -19.74
CA ASP A 95 -7.36 2.01 -20.40
C ASP A 95 -8.32 2.76 -19.46
N GLY A 96 -8.13 2.60 -18.14
CA GLY A 96 -8.92 3.26 -17.10
C GLY A 96 -10.31 2.67 -16.90
N ILE A 97 -10.60 1.49 -17.48
CA ILE A 97 -11.88 0.80 -17.41
C ILE A 97 -11.69 -0.49 -16.63
N TYR A 98 -12.22 -0.55 -15.42
CA TYR A 98 -12.12 -1.76 -14.61
C TYR A 98 -12.95 -2.92 -15.19
N GLY A 99 -12.38 -4.13 -15.19
CA GLY A 99 -13.01 -5.36 -15.70
C GLY A 99 -12.61 -5.72 -17.12
N THR A 100 -11.54 -5.11 -17.65
CA THR A 100 -10.98 -5.37 -18.98
C THR A 100 -9.71 -6.24 -18.89
N ASN A 101 -9.04 -6.45 -20.02
CA ASN A 101 -7.89 -7.36 -20.10
C ASN A 101 -6.59 -6.76 -19.55
N ASP A 102 -6.49 -5.44 -19.40
CA ASP A 102 -5.31 -4.73 -18.90
C ASP A 102 -5.41 -4.34 -17.41
N ASP A 103 -6.47 -4.82 -16.73
CA ASP A 103 -6.62 -4.72 -15.28
C ASP A 103 -5.35 -5.17 -14.56
N ARG A 104 -4.84 -4.29 -13.70
CA ARG A 104 -3.75 -4.63 -12.79
C ARG A 104 -4.27 -5.45 -11.62
N ARG A 105 -3.36 -6.16 -10.95
CA ARG A 105 -3.70 -6.99 -9.78
C ARG A 105 -2.86 -6.59 -8.58
N ALA A 106 -3.46 -6.65 -7.40
CA ALA A 106 -2.77 -6.46 -6.13
C ALA A 106 -3.37 -7.39 -5.08
N PHE A 107 -2.54 -7.85 -4.14
CA PHE A 107 -3.00 -8.38 -2.88
C PHE A 107 -3.06 -7.25 -1.85
N VAL A 108 -4.04 -7.28 -0.96
CA VAL A 108 -4.20 -6.26 0.08
C VAL A 108 -4.15 -6.95 1.44
N ARG A 109 -3.21 -6.54 2.29
CA ARG A 109 -3.01 -7.04 3.66
C ARG A 109 -3.11 -5.89 4.65
N LEU A 110 -4.32 -5.70 5.14
CA LEU A 110 -4.63 -4.67 6.14
C LEU A 110 -4.40 -5.24 7.54
N GLY A 111 -3.90 -4.41 8.46
CA GLY A 111 -3.91 -4.80 9.88
C GLY A 111 -2.94 -5.92 10.25
N MET A 112 -1.73 -5.87 9.70
CA MET A 112 -0.72 -6.88 10.01
C MET A 112 -0.42 -6.87 11.53
N LYS A 113 -0.38 -8.06 12.16
CA LYS A 113 0.00 -8.28 13.58
C LYS A 113 -0.95 -7.68 14.64
N PHE A 114 -2.24 -7.49 14.35
CA PHE A 114 -3.21 -7.01 15.34
C PHE A 114 -3.27 -7.84 16.65
N ASN A 115 -2.89 -9.12 16.59
CA ASN A 115 -2.88 -10.03 17.75
C ASN A 115 -1.58 -9.98 18.57
N GLU A 116 -0.54 -9.29 18.11
CA GLU A 116 0.75 -9.15 18.82
C GLU A 116 0.79 -7.86 19.66
N ILE A 117 -0.27 -7.05 19.61
CA ILE A 117 -0.43 -5.82 20.38
C ILE A 117 -1.52 -6.08 21.43
N ALA A 118 -1.16 -6.78 22.50
CA ALA A 118 -2.00 -7.02 23.69
C ALA A 118 -1.19 -6.75 24.95
#